data_AF-A0A636GAH9-F1
#
_entry.id   AF-A0A636GAH9-F1
#
_cell.length_a   1.000
_cell.length_b   1.000
_cell.length_c   1.000
_cell.angle_alpha   90.00
_cell.angle_beta   90.00
_cell.angle_gamma   90.00
#
_symmetry.space_group_name_H-M   'P 1'
#
loop_
_entity.id
_entity.type
_entity.pdbx_description
1 polymer ?
#
loop_
_entity_poly.entity_id
_entity_poly.type
_entity_poly.pdbx_seq_one_letter_code
_entity_poly.pdbx_strand_id
1 'polypeptide(L)'
;MREIIVDNFAGGGGASTGIELAIGRSVDIAINHDENAIAMHKTNHPDTLHYCESVFDVDPLAATGRKSVGLVWFSPDCRHFSKAKGAKPVEKSIRGLAWIELRWGLEVRPRVMMLENVGEFRTWGPLLAGEMRPDPERTGETFEAFVGMLTTGIPANHPALAECCEFLKIDIHSEQAMRLINGLGYTVEYRELRACDYGAPTIRKRFFMVARCDGRPVTWPEPTHGDPKSEAVKSGRLKPWRTAAECIDWSIPAPSIFDRKKPLAENTLKRIARGIQRFVIDSEQPYIVPFIVKCNHTSSKSEYDCFRGQGLPEPLQTITKKHGYAVAVPHLTKFRTGATGQNVTDPAPTITAGTSTRPGGNGHALGIVEAALTPFLAGNGGSEYQAKPRPLDKPAHTILKQSRACLVAPVIARQFGASVGHRADEPSATITAGGGGKSQLVTSTLIQMGYGERPG
;
A
#
# COMPACT_ATOMS: atom_id res chain seq x y z
N MET A 1 -30.61 18.03 -27.95
CA MET A 1 -30.46 19.01 -26.85
C MET A 1 -29.52 18.41 -25.82
N ARG A 2 -28.52 19.14 -25.31
CA ARG A 2 -27.55 18.61 -24.34
C ARG A 2 -28.22 18.51 -22.97
N GLU A 3 -28.22 17.31 -22.40
CA GLU A 3 -28.76 17.07 -21.06
C GLU A 3 -27.78 17.54 -19.98
N ILE A 4 -28.32 17.97 -18.84
CA ILE A 4 -27.57 18.45 -17.68
C ILE A 4 -27.05 17.26 -16.84
N ILE A 5 -25.86 17.43 -16.27
CA ILE A 5 -25.25 16.50 -15.33
C ILE A 5 -25.02 17.22 -14.00
N VAL A 6 -25.48 16.60 -12.91
CA VAL A 6 -25.41 17.18 -11.58
C VAL A 6 -24.70 16.25 -10.61
N ASP A 7 -23.77 16.78 -9.82
CA ASP A 7 -23.11 16.10 -8.71
C ASP A 7 -23.61 16.66 -7.37
N ASN A 8 -24.48 15.92 -6.69
CA ASN A 8 -24.90 16.24 -5.32
C ASN A 8 -23.91 15.64 -4.33
N PHE A 9 -23.58 16.42 -3.29
CA PHE A 9 -22.55 16.06 -2.31
C PHE A 9 -21.16 15.94 -2.93
N ALA A 10 -20.84 16.84 -3.88
CA ALA A 10 -19.70 16.70 -4.79
C ALA A 10 -18.32 16.57 -4.11
N GLY A 11 -18.17 17.01 -2.85
CA GLY A 11 -16.93 16.96 -2.12
C GLY A 11 -15.81 17.68 -2.90
N GLY A 12 -14.60 17.10 -2.88
CA GLY A 12 -13.49 17.59 -3.70
C GLY A 12 -13.57 17.28 -5.21
N GLY A 13 -14.63 16.63 -5.69
CA GLY A 13 -14.84 16.33 -7.12
C GLY A 13 -14.43 14.93 -7.57
N GLY A 14 -14.30 13.95 -6.66
CA GLY A 14 -13.91 12.58 -7.04
C GLY A 14 -14.89 11.89 -7.99
N ALA A 15 -16.20 12.02 -7.73
CA ALA A 15 -17.24 11.50 -8.61
C ALA A 15 -17.28 12.28 -9.93
N SER A 16 -17.28 13.62 -9.86
CA SER A 16 -17.19 14.50 -11.03
C SER A 16 -16.01 14.18 -11.96
N THR A 17 -14.81 13.94 -11.43
CA THR A 17 -13.65 13.51 -12.22
C THR A 17 -13.90 12.16 -12.89
N GLY A 18 -14.46 11.19 -12.17
CA GLY A 18 -14.82 9.89 -12.74
C GLY A 18 -15.85 9.99 -13.86
N ILE A 19 -16.87 10.84 -13.68
CA ILE A 19 -17.90 11.14 -14.70
C ILE A 19 -17.23 11.77 -15.92
N GLU A 20 -16.39 12.79 -15.73
CA GLU A 20 -15.71 13.50 -16.80
C GLU A 20 -14.82 12.58 -17.64
N LEU A 21 -14.06 11.70 -17.01
CA LEU A 21 -13.27 10.69 -17.71
C LEU A 21 -14.12 9.72 -18.54
N ALA A 22 -15.34 9.41 -18.08
CA ALA A 22 -16.23 8.47 -18.77
C ALA A 22 -16.97 9.10 -19.96
N ILE A 23 -17.34 10.38 -19.86
CA ILE A 23 -18.19 11.06 -20.87
C ILE A 23 -17.45 12.11 -21.70
N GLY A 24 -16.22 12.47 -21.32
CA GLY A 24 -15.39 13.47 -21.99
C GLY A 24 -15.78 14.93 -21.71
N ARG A 25 -16.51 15.21 -20.62
CA ARG A 25 -16.86 16.58 -20.20
C ARG A 25 -17.14 16.66 -18.70
N SER A 26 -16.84 17.80 -18.08
CA SER A 26 -17.16 18.05 -16.67
C SER A 26 -18.67 18.06 -16.40
N VAL A 27 -19.03 17.88 -15.13
CA VAL A 27 -20.41 18.05 -14.66
C VAL A 27 -20.85 19.49 -14.85
N ASP A 28 -22.13 19.70 -15.15
CA ASP A 28 -22.66 21.05 -15.40
C ASP A 28 -22.96 21.77 -14.07
N ILE A 29 -23.36 21.02 -13.03
CA ILE A 29 -23.70 21.55 -11.71
C ILE A 29 -23.07 20.69 -10.60
N ALA A 30 -22.52 21.32 -9.57
CA ALA A 30 -22.04 20.65 -8.36
C ALA A 30 -22.61 21.34 -7.10
N ILE A 31 -23.09 20.54 -6.14
CA ILE A 31 -23.73 21.02 -4.91
C ILE A 31 -22.99 20.47 -3.70
N ASN A 32 -22.53 21.35 -2.81
CA ASN A 32 -21.94 21.00 -1.53
C ASN A 32 -22.05 22.16 -0.55
N HIS A 33 -22.16 21.89 0.75
CA HIS A 33 -22.23 22.95 1.77
C HIS A 33 -20.86 23.39 2.30
N ASP A 34 -19.80 22.61 2.06
CA ASP A 34 -18.45 22.90 2.56
C ASP A 34 -17.67 23.77 1.57
N GLU A 35 -17.31 24.97 2.02
CA GLU A 35 -16.60 25.96 1.20
C GLU A 35 -15.23 25.45 0.71
N ASN A 36 -14.50 24.67 1.51
CA ASN A 36 -13.21 24.12 1.12
C ASN A 36 -13.37 23.02 0.06
N ALA A 37 -14.42 22.20 0.19
CA ALA A 37 -14.77 21.21 -0.81
C ALA A 37 -15.11 21.87 -2.14
N ILE A 38 -15.94 22.92 -2.13
CA ILE A 38 -16.26 23.70 -3.33
C ILE A 38 -15.02 24.38 -3.91
N ALA A 39 -14.15 24.97 -3.09
CA ALA A 39 -12.92 25.61 -3.58
C ALA A 39 -12.00 24.61 -4.30
N MET A 40 -11.83 23.41 -3.73
CA MET A 40 -11.10 22.32 -4.36
C MET A 40 -11.78 21.86 -5.66
N HIS A 41 -13.09 21.66 -5.62
CA HIS A 41 -13.86 21.22 -6.78
C HIS A 41 -13.80 22.24 -7.93
N LYS A 42 -13.88 23.54 -7.63
CA LYS A 42 -13.80 24.62 -8.62
C LYS A 42 -12.43 24.71 -9.27
N THR A 43 -11.38 24.37 -8.53
CA THR A 43 -10.01 24.28 -9.08
C THR A 43 -9.89 23.16 -10.12
N ASN A 44 -10.55 22.02 -9.88
CA ASN A 44 -10.50 20.85 -10.77
C ASN A 44 -11.53 20.90 -11.91
N HIS A 45 -12.67 21.56 -11.69
CA HIS A 45 -13.79 21.65 -12.63
C HIS A 45 -14.26 23.11 -12.76
N PRO A 46 -13.49 23.98 -13.45
CA PRO A 46 -13.74 25.42 -13.50
C PRO A 46 -15.01 25.81 -14.27
N ASP A 47 -15.46 24.98 -15.21
CA ASP A 47 -16.64 25.22 -16.05
C ASP A 47 -17.95 24.77 -15.40
N THR A 48 -17.88 24.14 -14.21
CA THR A 48 -19.05 23.69 -13.44
C THR A 48 -19.69 24.86 -12.69
N LEU A 49 -21.02 24.91 -12.63
CA LEU A 49 -21.75 25.81 -11.75
C LEU A 49 -21.81 25.23 -10.32
N HIS A 50 -21.24 25.94 -9.34
CA HIS A 50 -21.18 25.50 -7.95
C HIS A 50 -22.25 26.16 -7.09
N TYR A 51 -23.02 25.34 -6.37
CA TYR A 51 -23.88 25.78 -5.28
C TYR A 51 -23.23 25.41 -3.95
N CYS A 52 -22.79 26.43 -3.20
CA CYS A 52 -22.19 26.27 -1.87
C CYS A 52 -23.26 26.28 -0.77
N GLU A 53 -24.20 25.36 -0.84
CA GLU A 53 -25.42 25.36 -0.02
C GLU A 53 -25.79 23.92 0.42
N SER A 54 -26.72 23.81 1.36
CA SER A 54 -27.31 22.51 1.68
C SER A 54 -28.07 21.96 0.47
N VAL A 55 -27.94 20.65 0.22
CA VAL A 55 -28.68 19.97 -0.85
C VAL A 55 -30.20 20.09 -0.70
N PHE A 56 -30.70 20.31 0.52
CA PHE A 56 -32.14 20.50 0.79
C PHE A 56 -32.64 21.90 0.47
N ASP A 57 -31.75 22.87 0.32
CA ASP A 57 -32.10 24.27 0.04
C ASP A 57 -32.01 24.60 -1.45
N VAL A 58 -31.36 23.74 -2.25
CA VAL A 58 -31.34 23.85 -3.71
C VAL A 58 -32.67 23.35 -4.30
N ASP A 59 -33.27 24.17 -5.15
CA ASP A 59 -34.42 23.81 -6.02
C ASP A 59 -33.90 23.17 -7.33
N PRO A 60 -34.14 21.86 -7.56
CA PRO A 60 -33.74 21.16 -8.79
C PRO A 60 -34.22 21.82 -10.09
N LEU A 61 -35.45 22.35 -10.14
CA LEU A 61 -36.00 22.98 -11.35
C LEU A 61 -35.30 24.30 -11.65
N ALA A 62 -35.02 25.09 -10.62
CA ALA A 62 -34.29 26.35 -10.75
C ALA A 62 -32.83 26.09 -11.13
N ALA A 63 -32.15 25.18 -10.43
CA ALA A 63 -30.74 24.86 -10.67
C ALA A 63 -30.48 24.36 -12.09
N THR A 64 -31.38 23.53 -12.61
CA THR A 64 -31.27 22.97 -13.98
C THR A 64 -31.77 23.92 -15.06
N GLY A 65 -32.37 25.06 -14.68
CA GLY A 65 -33.05 25.95 -15.63
C GLY A 65 -34.15 25.22 -16.41
N ARG A 66 -34.81 24.24 -15.79
CA ARG A 66 -35.82 23.34 -16.40
C ARG A 66 -35.33 22.57 -17.63
N LYS A 67 -34.02 22.45 -17.82
CA LYS A 67 -33.45 21.63 -18.90
C LYS A 67 -33.53 20.15 -18.53
N SER A 68 -33.60 19.29 -19.55
CA SER A 68 -33.55 17.83 -19.37
C SER A 68 -32.27 17.40 -18.64
N VAL A 69 -32.41 16.57 -17.60
CA VAL A 69 -31.29 16.07 -16.79
C VAL A 69 -30.95 14.64 -17.18
N GLY A 70 -29.71 14.42 -17.59
CA GLY A 70 -29.25 13.13 -18.10
C GLY A 70 -28.65 12.23 -17.02
N LEU A 71 -28.00 12.84 -16.02
CA LEU A 71 -27.39 12.14 -14.89
C LEU A 71 -27.43 13.03 -13.64
N VAL A 72 -27.80 12.43 -12.51
CA VAL A 72 -27.57 13.01 -11.19
C VAL A 72 -26.81 12.01 -10.32
N TRP A 73 -25.72 12.45 -9.70
CA TRP A 73 -24.94 11.66 -8.76
C TRP A 73 -25.24 12.09 -7.32
N PHE A 74 -25.29 11.13 -6.40
CA PHE A 74 -25.52 11.33 -4.97
C PHE A 74 -24.47 10.57 -4.15
N SER A 75 -23.73 11.28 -3.29
CA SER A 75 -22.85 10.68 -2.28
C SER A 75 -23.18 11.19 -0.86
N PRO A 76 -24.39 10.90 -0.33
CA PRO A 76 -24.80 11.39 0.98
C PRO A 76 -23.92 10.85 2.11
N ASP A 77 -23.81 11.61 3.20
CA ASP A 77 -22.93 11.27 4.33
C ASP A 77 -23.27 9.88 4.91
N CYS A 78 -22.24 9.02 4.99
CA CYS A 78 -22.38 7.64 5.39
C CYS A 78 -22.12 7.38 6.89
N ARG A 79 -21.85 8.40 7.70
CA ARG A 79 -21.40 8.24 9.10
C ARG A 79 -22.34 7.34 9.89
N HIS A 80 -23.64 7.49 9.70
CA HIS A 80 -24.68 6.75 10.44
C HIS A 80 -24.82 5.29 10.01
N PHE A 81 -24.26 4.92 8.87
CA PHE A 81 -24.24 3.55 8.35
C PHE A 81 -22.87 2.88 8.56
N SER A 82 -21.79 3.65 8.71
CA SER A 82 -20.43 3.11 8.78
C SER A 82 -20.13 2.33 10.08
N LYS A 83 -19.57 1.11 9.93
CA LYS A 83 -18.98 0.31 11.02
C LYS A 83 -17.91 1.05 11.83
N ALA A 84 -17.25 2.05 11.24
CA ALA A 84 -16.17 2.80 11.90
C ALA A 84 -16.66 3.75 13.00
N LYS A 85 -17.98 3.98 13.11
CA LYS A 85 -18.58 4.97 14.01
C LYS A 85 -18.54 4.59 15.51
N GLY A 86 -18.39 3.30 15.84
CA GLY A 86 -18.57 2.85 17.23
C GLY A 86 -19.99 3.15 17.74
N ALA A 87 -20.21 3.18 19.05
CA ALA A 87 -21.55 3.24 19.68
C ALA A 87 -22.20 4.65 19.77
N LYS A 88 -21.76 5.63 18.97
CA LYS A 88 -22.29 7.01 19.06
C LYS A 88 -23.74 7.09 18.54
N PRO A 89 -24.65 7.83 19.22
CA PRO A 89 -26.02 8.07 18.75
C PRO A 89 -26.09 8.58 17.31
N VAL A 90 -27.19 8.31 16.61
CA VAL A 90 -27.41 8.83 15.26
C VAL A 90 -28.07 10.22 15.30
N GLU A 91 -27.81 11.03 14.28
CA GLU A 91 -28.44 12.32 14.06
C GLU A 91 -29.42 12.13 12.91
N LYS A 92 -30.68 12.49 13.11
CA LYS A 92 -31.74 12.25 12.12
C LYS A 92 -31.42 12.98 10.82
N SER A 93 -31.06 14.27 10.93
CA SER A 93 -30.75 15.20 9.83
C SER A 93 -29.77 14.63 8.80
N ILE A 94 -28.69 14.01 9.26
CA ILE A 94 -27.63 13.44 8.43
C ILE A 94 -28.07 12.10 7.84
N ARG A 95 -28.79 11.28 8.61
CA ARG A 95 -29.26 9.97 8.14
C ARG A 95 -30.30 10.07 7.01
N GLY A 96 -31.12 11.12 7.02
CA GLY A 96 -32.14 11.38 6.01
C GLY A 96 -31.60 12.02 4.71
N LEU A 97 -30.30 12.29 4.59
CA LEU A 97 -29.74 12.95 3.39
C LEU A 97 -30.01 12.18 2.09
N ALA A 98 -30.13 10.85 2.15
CA ALA A 98 -30.43 10.03 0.98
C ALA A 98 -31.83 10.31 0.38
N TRP A 99 -32.77 10.84 1.16
CA TRP A 99 -34.10 11.21 0.66
C TRP A 99 -34.05 12.24 -0.46
N ILE A 100 -32.97 13.04 -0.56
CA ILE A 100 -32.83 14.05 -1.61
C ILE A 100 -32.91 13.44 -3.02
N GLU A 101 -32.51 12.17 -3.20
CA GLU A 101 -32.62 11.47 -4.49
C GLU A 101 -34.08 11.42 -4.97
N LEU A 102 -35.05 11.22 -4.06
CA LEU A 102 -36.47 11.21 -4.41
C LEU A 102 -36.97 12.59 -4.83
N ARG A 103 -36.44 13.69 -4.25
CA ARG A 103 -36.80 15.04 -4.69
C ARG A 103 -36.41 15.26 -6.14
N TRP A 104 -35.18 14.91 -6.51
CA TRP A 104 -34.73 14.98 -7.91
C TRP A 104 -35.60 14.12 -8.82
N GLY A 105 -35.91 12.88 -8.40
CA GLY A 105 -36.80 11.98 -9.14
C GLY A 105 -38.24 12.52 -9.32
N LEU A 106 -38.76 13.23 -8.32
CA LEU A 106 -40.10 13.85 -8.34
C LEU A 106 -40.17 15.06 -9.26
N GLU A 107 -39.18 15.96 -9.17
CA GLU A 107 -39.26 17.30 -9.76
C GLU A 107 -38.68 17.39 -11.17
N VAL A 108 -37.51 16.80 -11.42
CA VAL A 108 -36.82 16.90 -12.72
C VAL A 108 -36.73 15.58 -13.46
N ARG A 109 -37.05 14.46 -12.79
CA ARG A 109 -37.06 13.09 -13.34
C ARG A 109 -35.81 12.80 -14.20
N PRO A 110 -34.60 12.76 -13.61
CA PRO A 110 -33.38 12.51 -14.38
C PRO A 110 -33.43 11.20 -15.13
N ARG A 111 -32.79 11.12 -16.29
CA ARG A 111 -32.72 9.87 -17.04
C ARG A 111 -32.04 8.76 -16.22
N VAL A 112 -30.96 9.10 -15.53
CA VAL A 112 -30.18 8.21 -14.66
C VAL A 112 -29.88 8.95 -13.35
N MET A 113 -30.10 8.28 -12.23
CA MET A 113 -29.65 8.67 -10.90
C MET A 113 -28.67 7.62 -10.40
N MET A 114 -27.57 8.06 -9.81
CA MET A 114 -26.55 7.19 -9.23
C MET A 114 -26.34 7.57 -7.77
N LEU A 115 -26.31 6.57 -6.89
CA LEU A 115 -26.01 6.77 -5.47
C LEU A 115 -24.81 5.92 -5.06
N GLU A 116 -23.83 6.55 -4.41
CA GLU A 116 -22.69 5.88 -3.79
C GLU A 116 -22.78 5.96 -2.26
N ASN A 117 -22.48 4.85 -1.60
CA ASN A 117 -22.40 4.79 -0.14
C ASN A 117 -21.56 3.61 0.38
N VAL A 118 -21.58 3.39 1.70
CA VAL A 118 -21.05 2.16 2.32
C VAL A 118 -22.06 1.01 2.18
N GLY A 119 -21.58 -0.24 2.23
CA GLY A 119 -22.44 -1.43 2.10
C GLY A 119 -23.55 -1.50 3.15
N GLU A 120 -23.27 -0.98 4.34
CA GLU A 120 -24.22 -0.86 5.44
C GLU A 120 -25.36 0.13 5.18
N PHE A 121 -25.36 0.88 4.07
CA PHE A 121 -26.53 1.66 3.68
C PHE A 121 -27.79 0.80 3.51
N ARG A 122 -27.62 -0.48 3.15
CA ARG A 122 -28.71 -1.48 3.07
C ARG A 122 -29.35 -1.81 4.41
N THR A 123 -28.71 -1.48 5.53
CA THR A 123 -29.27 -1.70 6.86
C THR A 123 -30.13 -0.53 7.33
N TRP A 124 -30.37 0.47 6.46
CA TRP A 124 -31.20 1.61 6.77
C TRP A 124 -32.62 1.17 7.14
N GLY A 125 -32.93 1.31 8.43
CA GLY A 125 -34.22 1.05 9.02
C GLY A 125 -34.61 2.14 10.02
N PRO A 126 -35.79 2.07 10.62
CA PRO A 126 -36.28 3.07 11.58
C PRO A 126 -35.40 3.13 12.84
N LEU A 127 -35.63 4.18 13.63
CA LEU A 127 -34.98 4.36 14.93
C LEU A 127 -35.91 3.90 16.06
N LEU A 128 -35.32 3.28 17.09
CA LEU A 128 -36.00 3.02 18.36
C LEU A 128 -36.44 4.34 18.98
N ALA A 129 -37.68 4.38 19.46
CA ALA A 129 -38.25 5.55 20.11
C ALA A 129 -37.42 5.95 21.33
N GLY A 130 -36.96 7.19 21.38
CA GLY A 130 -36.22 7.75 22.53
C GLY A 130 -34.71 7.50 22.57
N GLU A 131 -34.17 6.54 21.80
CA GLU A 131 -32.75 6.17 21.89
C GLU A 131 -31.88 6.67 20.72
N MET A 132 -32.48 7.20 19.64
CA MET A 132 -31.75 7.60 18.42
C MET A 132 -30.76 6.51 17.96
N ARG A 133 -31.23 5.26 18.01
CA ARG A 133 -30.50 4.04 17.63
C ARG A 133 -31.32 3.27 16.61
N PRO A 134 -30.68 2.69 15.57
CA PRO A 134 -31.36 1.82 14.62
C PRO A 134 -32.05 0.66 15.34
N ASP A 135 -33.28 0.38 14.96
CA ASP A 135 -34.01 -0.80 15.40
C ASP A 135 -33.41 -2.05 14.71
N PRO A 136 -32.79 -2.97 15.45
CA PRO A 136 -32.17 -4.16 14.86
C PRO A 136 -33.19 -5.10 14.23
N GLU A 137 -34.43 -5.14 14.72
CA GLU A 137 -35.50 -6.02 14.21
C GLU A 137 -36.04 -5.54 12.86
N ARG A 138 -35.89 -4.25 12.56
CA ARG A 138 -36.42 -3.57 11.37
C ARG A 138 -35.31 -3.13 10.42
N THR A 139 -34.20 -3.86 10.45
CA THR A 139 -33.03 -3.59 9.62
C THR A 139 -33.38 -3.65 8.13
N GLY A 140 -33.08 -2.57 7.40
CA GLY A 140 -33.29 -2.49 5.95
C GLY A 140 -34.70 -2.08 5.52
N GLU A 141 -35.67 -1.96 6.44
CA GLU A 141 -37.05 -1.60 6.09
C GLU A 141 -37.13 -0.24 5.37
N THR A 142 -36.38 0.76 5.84
CA THR A 142 -36.34 2.09 5.21
C THR A 142 -35.64 2.05 3.85
N PHE A 143 -34.59 1.21 3.71
CA PHE A 143 -33.92 1.00 2.43
C PHE A 143 -34.84 0.37 1.39
N GLU A 144 -35.60 -0.67 1.76
CA GLU A 144 -36.57 -1.30 0.86
C GLU A 144 -37.68 -0.33 0.47
N ALA A 145 -38.16 0.49 1.42
CA ALA A 145 -39.13 1.54 1.12
C ALA A 145 -38.57 2.62 0.20
N PHE A 146 -37.31 3.01 0.38
CA PHE A 146 -36.62 3.96 -0.50
C PHE A 146 -36.53 3.43 -1.94
N VAL A 147 -36.13 2.17 -2.12
CA VAL A 147 -36.15 1.50 -3.43
C VAL A 147 -37.57 1.37 -3.97
N GLY A 148 -38.54 1.04 -3.12
CA GLY A 148 -39.95 0.98 -3.47
C GLY A 148 -40.44 2.31 -4.05
N MET A 149 -40.21 3.42 -3.36
CA MET A 149 -40.59 4.76 -3.82
C MET A 149 -39.95 5.12 -5.18
N LEU A 150 -38.70 4.71 -5.44
CA LEU A 150 -38.07 4.89 -6.76
C LEU A 150 -38.72 4.03 -7.85
N THR A 151 -39.18 2.83 -7.49
CA THR A 151 -39.62 1.78 -8.42
C THR A 151 -41.15 1.69 -8.48
N THR A 152 -41.76 0.76 -7.75
CA THR A 152 -43.16 0.33 -7.82
C THR A 152 -44.06 0.93 -6.74
N GLY A 153 -43.50 1.74 -5.85
CA GLY A 153 -44.20 2.37 -4.75
C GLY A 153 -44.14 1.59 -3.45
N ILE A 154 -44.87 2.07 -2.46
CA ILE A 154 -44.93 1.54 -1.09
C ILE A 154 -46.35 1.68 -0.53
N PRO A 155 -46.71 0.93 0.53
CA PRO A 155 -47.98 1.13 1.22
C PRO A 155 -48.11 2.57 1.78
N ALA A 156 -49.31 3.16 1.65
CA ALA A 156 -49.57 4.53 2.12
C ALA A 156 -49.36 4.73 3.64
N ASN A 157 -49.46 3.66 4.42
CA ASN A 157 -49.24 3.66 5.86
C ASN A 157 -47.79 3.32 6.25
N HIS A 158 -46.87 3.20 5.30
CA HIS A 158 -45.48 2.83 5.57
C HIS A 158 -44.75 3.97 6.32
N PRO A 159 -44.06 3.72 7.45
CA PRO A 159 -43.48 4.77 8.28
C PRO A 159 -42.38 5.59 7.59
N ALA A 160 -41.65 4.97 6.66
CA ALA A 160 -40.66 5.68 5.83
C ALA A 160 -41.26 6.82 4.99
N LEU A 161 -42.56 6.77 4.64
CA LEU A 161 -43.23 7.84 3.90
C LEU A 161 -43.29 9.12 4.74
N ALA A 162 -43.66 9.01 6.01
CA ALA A 162 -43.74 10.14 6.92
C ALA A 162 -42.35 10.78 7.13
N GLU A 163 -41.31 9.95 7.32
CA GLU A 163 -39.92 10.44 7.42
C GLU A 163 -39.49 11.14 6.13
N CYS A 164 -39.71 10.54 4.97
CA CYS A 164 -39.38 11.14 3.68
C CYS A 164 -40.09 12.50 3.46
N CYS A 165 -41.40 12.56 3.73
CA CYS A 165 -42.19 13.79 3.59
C CYS A 165 -41.69 14.89 4.53
N GLU A 166 -41.35 14.55 5.78
CA GLU A 166 -40.76 15.49 6.75
C GLU A 166 -39.44 16.07 6.24
N PHE A 167 -38.53 15.21 5.76
CA PHE A 167 -37.22 15.62 5.24
C PHE A 167 -37.31 16.48 3.99
N LEU A 168 -38.17 16.08 3.06
CA LEU A 168 -38.33 16.78 1.80
C LEU A 168 -39.25 18.00 1.91
N LYS A 169 -39.85 18.24 3.09
CA LYS A 169 -40.87 19.28 3.32
C LYS A 169 -42.05 19.16 2.36
N ILE A 170 -42.46 17.91 2.10
CA ILE A 170 -43.60 17.56 1.26
C ILE A 170 -44.79 17.27 2.16
N ASP A 171 -45.96 17.81 1.82
CA ASP A 171 -47.20 17.46 2.52
C ASP A 171 -47.57 16.00 2.24
N ILE A 172 -47.89 15.22 3.29
CA ILE A 172 -48.12 13.77 3.19
C ILE A 172 -49.38 13.41 2.39
N HIS A 173 -50.28 14.37 2.18
CA HIS A 173 -51.50 14.23 1.37
C HIS A 173 -51.37 14.86 -0.02
N SER A 174 -50.18 15.37 -0.37
CA SER A 174 -49.91 15.98 -1.67
C SER A 174 -49.86 14.97 -2.82
N GLU A 175 -49.98 15.48 -4.04
CA GLU A 175 -49.74 14.70 -5.26
C GLU A 175 -48.33 14.09 -5.31
N GLN A 176 -47.32 14.79 -4.77
CA GLN A 176 -45.96 14.26 -4.69
C GLN A 176 -45.88 13.04 -3.78
N ALA A 177 -46.52 13.08 -2.60
CA ALA A 177 -46.58 11.92 -1.71
C ALA A 177 -47.31 10.74 -2.37
N MET A 178 -48.42 11.00 -3.09
CA MET A 178 -49.11 9.97 -3.87
C MET A 178 -48.24 9.36 -4.97
N ARG A 179 -47.38 10.16 -5.62
CA ARG A 179 -46.41 9.64 -6.59
C ARG A 179 -45.35 8.74 -5.95
N LEU A 180 -44.92 9.02 -4.72
CA LEU A 180 -44.02 8.13 -3.96
C LEU A 180 -44.72 6.83 -3.55
N ILE A 181 -46.00 6.89 -3.18
CA ILE A 181 -46.83 5.71 -2.88
C ILE A 181 -47.00 4.83 -4.12
N ASN A 182 -47.20 5.43 -5.30
CA ASN A 182 -47.38 4.69 -6.55
C ASN A 182 -46.04 4.26 -7.20
N GLY A 183 -44.93 4.83 -6.76
CA GLY A 183 -43.61 4.61 -7.33
C GLY A 183 -43.28 5.55 -8.49
N LEU A 184 -42.03 5.97 -8.57
CA LEU A 184 -41.54 6.86 -9.63
C LEU A 184 -41.27 6.12 -10.95
N GLY A 185 -41.30 4.79 -10.98
CA GLY A 185 -41.17 3.98 -12.18
C GLY A 185 -39.75 3.88 -12.73
N TYR A 186 -38.73 4.04 -11.88
CA TYR A 186 -37.35 3.75 -12.26
C TYR A 186 -37.08 2.24 -12.22
N THR A 187 -36.19 1.76 -13.09
CA THR A 187 -35.50 0.49 -12.91
C THR A 187 -34.30 0.73 -12.02
N VAL A 188 -34.26 0.06 -10.87
CA VAL A 188 -33.20 0.21 -9.86
C VAL A 188 -32.41 -1.08 -9.76
N GLU A 189 -31.09 -0.98 -9.88
CA GLU A 189 -30.15 -2.04 -9.53
C GLU A 189 -29.06 -1.49 -8.62
N TYR A 190 -28.49 -2.34 -7.78
CA TYR A 190 -27.37 -1.96 -6.94
C TYR A 190 -26.37 -3.09 -6.74
N ARG A 191 -25.09 -2.75 -6.60
CA ARG A 191 -23.99 -3.71 -6.41
C ARG A 191 -22.92 -3.11 -5.51
N GLU A 192 -22.21 -3.98 -4.79
CA GLU A 192 -20.98 -3.56 -4.13
C GLU A 192 -19.78 -3.79 -5.05
N LEU A 193 -18.99 -2.74 -5.26
CA LEU A 193 -17.77 -2.78 -6.05
C LEU A 193 -16.56 -2.48 -5.16
N ARG A 194 -15.39 -3.00 -5.55
CA ARG A 194 -14.13 -2.74 -4.85
C ARG A 194 -13.18 -1.99 -5.77
N ALA A 195 -12.66 -0.87 -5.29
CA ALA A 195 -11.88 0.05 -6.12
C ALA A 195 -10.61 -0.60 -6.73
N CYS A 196 -9.97 -1.54 -6.02
CA CYS A 196 -8.81 -2.27 -6.55
C CYS A 196 -9.10 -3.11 -7.78
N ASP A 197 -10.33 -3.60 -7.95
CA ASP A 197 -10.72 -4.38 -9.13
C ASP A 197 -10.80 -3.49 -10.40
N TYR A 198 -10.76 -2.18 -10.22
CA TYR A 198 -10.79 -1.16 -11.27
C TYR A 198 -9.51 -0.31 -11.32
N GLY A 199 -8.42 -0.77 -10.67
CA GLY A 199 -7.09 -0.14 -10.79
C GLY A 199 -6.80 0.96 -9.78
N ALA A 200 -7.65 1.16 -8.77
CA ALA A 200 -7.28 2.01 -7.63
C ALA A 200 -6.39 1.22 -6.64
N PRO A 201 -5.30 1.78 -6.10
CA PRO A 201 -4.42 1.08 -5.15
C PRO A 201 -5.01 1.04 -3.74
N THR A 202 -6.26 0.61 -3.60
CA THR A 202 -6.99 0.53 -2.34
C THR A 202 -8.07 -0.55 -2.38
N ILE A 203 -8.20 -1.32 -1.30
CA ILE A 203 -9.23 -2.36 -1.14
C ILE A 203 -10.63 -1.79 -0.83
N ARG A 204 -10.82 -0.48 -0.98
CA ARG A 204 -12.03 0.23 -0.57
C ARG A 204 -13.25 -0.34 -1.30
N LYS A 205 -14.18 -0.89 -0.51
CA LYS A 205 -15.46 -1.41 -0.98
C LYS A 205 -16.54 -0.34 -0.87
N ARG A 206 -17.42 -0.28 -1.86
CA ARG A 206 -18.49 0.72 -1.96
C ARG A 206 -19.77 0.15 -2.55
N PHE A 207 -20.88 0.60 -1.99
CA PHE A 207 -22.21 0.37 -2.50
C PHE A 207 -22.49 1.39 -3.60
N PHE A 208 -22.97 0.90 -4.75
CA PHE A 208 -23.44 1.72 -5.85
C PHE A 208 -24.86 1.31 -6.20
N MET A 209 -25.74 2.28 -6.40
CA MET A 209 -27.09 2.13 -6.91
C MET A 209 -27.23 2.93 -8.21
N VAL A 210 -27.93 2.36 -9.18
CA VAL A 210 -28.29 2.99 -10.44
C VAL A 210 -29.81 2.89 -10.58
N ALA A 211 -30.47 4.05 -10.62
CA ALA A 211 -31.88 4.17 -10.94
C ALA A 211 -32.01 4.82 -12.32
N ARG A 212 -32.65 4.16 -13.29
CA ARG A 212 -32.84 4.70 -14.65
C ARG A 212 -34.26 4.56 -15.17
N CYS A 213 -34.70 5.51 -16.00
CA CYS A 213 -36.08 5.53 -16.53
C CYS A 213 -36.17 5.57 -18.07
N ASP A 214 -35.07 5.31 -18.77
CA ASP A 214 -34.99 5.32 -20.25
C ASP A 214 -35.24 3.96 -20.92
N GLY A 215 -35.69 2.95 -20.17
CA GLY A 215 -35.99 1.61 -20.67
C GLY A 215 -34.74 0.79 -21.08
N ARG A 216 -33.53 1.28 -20.82
CA ARG A 216 -32.29 0.53 -21.06
C ARG A 216 -31.91 -0.26 -19.80
N PRO A 217 -31.21 -1.41 -19.94
CA PRO A 217 -30.77 -2.19 -18.77
C PRO A 217 -29.63 -1.48 -18.02
N VAL A 218 -29.48 -1.75 -16.72
CA VAL A 218 -28.27 -1.34 -15.99
C VAL A 218 -27.13 -2.28 -16.39
N THR A 219 -25.95 -1.72 -16.65
CA THR A 219 -24.76 -2.50 -17.00
C THR A 219 -23.62 -2.14 -16.05
N TRP A 220 -23.06 -3.14 -15.41
CA TRP A 220 -21.97 -2.98 -14.45
C TRP A 220 -20.62 -3.12 -15.15
N PRO A 221 -19.59 -2.34 -14.75
CA PRO A 221 -18.28 -2.45 -15.35
C PRO A 221 -17.61 -3.77 -14.97
N GLU A 222 -17.00 -4.44 -15.94
CA GLU A 222 -16.18 -5.62 -15.70
C GLU A 222 -14.87 -5.25 -14.97
N PRO A 223 -14.42 -6.08 -14.01
CA PRO A 223 -13.12 -5.90 -13.38
C PRO A 223 -12.00 -5.81 -14.41
N THR A 224 -11.07 -4.87 -14.22
CA THR A 224 -9.87 -4.73 -15.05
C THR A 224 -8.63 -5.27 -14.34
N HIS A 225 -8.69 -5.43 -13.01
CA HIS A 225 -7.61 -5.88 -12.17
C HIS A 225 -8.04 -7.02 -11.24
N GLY A 226 -7.10 -7.86 -10.81
CA GLY A 226 -7.35 -9.00 -9.92
C GLY A 226 -6.16 -9.36 -9.04
N ASP A 227 -6.34 -10.38 -8.18
CA ASP A 227 -5.27 -10.91 -7.33
C ASP A 227 -4.10 -11.39 -8.21
N PRO A 228 -2.85 -10.93 -7.97
CA PRO A 228 -1.66 -11.39 -8.69
C PRO A 228 -1.48 -12.91 -8.72
N LYS A 229 -2.03 -13.62 -7.72
CA LYS A 229 -1.96 -15.09 -7.65
C LYS A 229 -3.08 -15.80 -8.41
N SER A 230 -4.12 -15.08 -8.83
CA SER A 230 -5.27 -15.64 -9.55
C SER A 230 -4.90 -16.10 -10.96
N GLU A 231 -5.62 -17.10 -11.45
CA GLU A 231 -5.43 -17.61 -12.81
C GLU A 231 -5.76 -16.54 -13.87
N ALA A 232 -6.73 -15.67 -13.61
CA ALA A 232 -7.09 -14.58 -14.51
C ALA A 232 -5.92 -13.59 -14.72
N VAL A 233 -5.14 -13.30 -13.68
CA VAL A 233 -3.95 -12.45 -13.81
C VAL A 233 -2.78 -13.22 -14.41
N LYS A 234 -2.55 -14.48 -13.98
CA LYS A 234 -1.48 -15.32 -14.54
C LYS A 234 -1.62 -15.58 -16.04
N SER A 235 -2.86 -15.72 -16.52
CA SER A 235 -3.20 -15.87 -17.95
C SER A 235 -3.24 -14.55 -18.73
N GLY A 236 -2.99 -13.40 -18.07
CA GLY A 236 -3.00 -12.08 -18.71
C GLY A 236 -4.39 -11.51 -19.02
N ARG A 237 -5.48 -12.14 -18.57
CA ARG A 237 -6.85 -11.65 -18.77
C ARG A 237 -7.18 -10.43 -17.90
N LEU A 238 -6.60 -10.34 -16.71
CA LEU A 238 -6.70 -9.19 -15.80
C LEU A 238 -5.30 -8.65 -15.48
N LYS A 239 -5.22 -7.35 -15.21
CA LYS A 239 -4.00 -6.74 -14.67
C LYS A 239 -3.86 -7.10 -13.18
N PRO A 240 -2.64 -7.23 -12.62
CA PRO A 240 -2.46 -7.40 -11.18
C PRO A 240 -2.96 -6.16 -10.43
N TRP A 241 -3.56 -6.33 -9.24
CA TRP A 241 -3.93 -5.20 -8.38
C TRP A 241 -2.73 -4.27 -8.14
N ARG A 242 -3.00 -2.96 -8.23
CA ARG A 242 -2.02 -1.91 -7.98
C ARG A 242 -1.76 -1.73 -6.49
N THR A 243 -0.56 -1.30 -6.15
CA THR A 243 -0.13 -1.16 -4.75
C THR A 243 -0.09 0.29 -4.31
N ALA A 244 -0.29 0.53 -3.00
CA ALA A 244 -0.22 1.88 -2.44
C ALA A 244 1.16 2.53 -2.62
N ALA A 245 2.24 1.73 -2.74
CA ALA A 245 3.59 2.22 -2.94
C ALA A 245 3.75 3.06 -4.23
N GLU A 246 2.92 2.79 -5.25
CA GLU A 246 2.91 3.53 -6.52
C GLU A 246 2.31 4.94 -6.40
N CYS A 247 1.61 5.24 -5.29
CA CYS A 247 0.96 6.54 -5.06
C CYS A 247 1.59 7.32 -3.90
N ILE A 248 2.72 6.85 -3.39
CA ILE A 248 3.50 7.57 -2.38
C ILE A 248 4.68 8.21 -3.10
N ASP A 249 4.78 9.52 -3.01
CA ASP A 249 5.98 10.23 -3.40
C ASP A 249 7.03 10.08 -2.29
N TRP A 250 7.94 9.12 -2.49
CA TRP A 250 9.01 8.80 -1.55
C TRP A 250 10.10 9.88 -1.47
N SER A 251 10.08 10.88 -2.37
CA SER A 251 10.97 12.04 -2.29
C SER A 251 10.54 13.03 -1.20
N ILE A 252 9.26 12.98 -0.77
CA ILE A 252 8.73 13.84 0.28
C ILE A 252 9.06 13.22 1.64
N PRO A 253 9.93 13.84 2.46
CA PRO A 253 10.26 13.30 3.77
C PRO A 253 9.04 13.35 4.70
N ALA A 254 8.73 12.22 5.33
CA ALA A 254 7.69 12.15 6.35
C ALA A 254 8.30 12.30 7.75
N PRO A 255 7.71 13.13 8.63
CA PRO A 255 8.16 13.20 10.02
C PRO A 255 7.95 11.84 10.71
N SER A 256 8.91 11.46 11.54
CA SER A 256 8.84 10.21 12.28
C SER A 256 7.60 10.17 13.17
N ILE A 257 6.90 9.03 13.17
CA ILE A 257 5.78 8.81 14.10
C ILE A 257 6.23 8.82 15.58
N PHE A 258 7.53 8.69 15.83
CA PHE A 258 8.13 8.75 17.16
C PHE A 258 8.37 10.19 17.64
N ASP A 259 8.40 11.17 16.73
CA ASP A 259 8.63 12.59 17.05
C ASP A 259 7.32 13.37 17.26
N ARG A 260 6.20 12.65 17.44
CA ARG A 260 4.87 13.26 17.60
C ARG A 260 4.76 13.93 18.97
N LYS A 261 4.25 15.17 18.99
CA LYS A 261 3.90 15.91 20.22
C LYS A 261 2.92 15.14 21.12
N LYS A 262 1.98 14.42 20.53
CA LYS A 262 1.02 13.55 21.24
C LYS A 262 1.34 12.08 20.93
N PRO A 263 1.60 11.26 21.96
CA PRO A 263 1.82 9.83 21.80
C PRO A 263 0.67 9.13 21.07
N LEU A 264 0.98 8.04 20.39
CA LEU A 264 -0.02 7.17 19.78
C LEU A 264 -0.85 6.48 20.88
N ALA A 265 -2.14 6.30 20.61
CA ALA A 265 -3.00 5.52 21.50
C ALA A 265 -2.52 4.06 21.59
N GLU A 266 -2.72 3.41 22.73
CA GLU A 266 -2.27 2.04 22.98
C GLU A 266 -2.79 1.04 21.93
N ASN A 267 -4.06 1.18 21.53
CA ASN A 267 -4.64 0.36 20.46
C ASN A 267 -3.94 0.54 19.11
N THR A 268 -3.43 1.73 18.82
CA THR A 268 -2.63 1.98 17.61
C THR A 268 -1.28 1.29 17.71
N LEU A 269 -0.60 1.38 18.85
CA LEU A 269 0.68 0.69 19.08
C LEU A 269 0.53 -0.83 18.97
N LYS A 270 -0.53 -1.40 19.56
CA LYS A 270 -0.87 -2.83 19.43
C LYS A 270 -1.09 -3.24 17.98
N ARG A 271 -1.73 -2.40 17.16
CA ARG A 271 -1.92 -2.65 15.72
C ARG A 271 -0.61 -2.59 14.95
N ILE A 272 0.26 -1.63 15.24
CA ILE A 272 1.59 -1.51 14.64
C ILE A 272 2.43 -2.75 14.97
N ALA A 273 2.50 -3.14 16.24
CA ALA A 273 3.24 -4.31 16.69
C ALA A 273 2.76 -5.60 15.99
N ARG A 274 1.44 -5.81 15.89
CA ARG A 274 0.87 -6.95 15.13
C ARG A 274 1.23 -6.90 13.64
N GLY A 275 1.26 -5.71 13.04
CA GLY A 275 1.69 -5.52 11.65
C GLY A 275 3.14 -5.94 11.45
N ILE A 276 4.04 -5.46 12.32
CA ILE A 276 5.47 -5.81 12.29
C ILE A 276 5.65 -7.32 12.48
N GLN A 277 4.99 -7.89 13.49
CA GLN A 277 5.05 -9.32 13.77
C GLN A 277 4.66 -10.13 12.52
N ARG A 278 3.49 -9.84 11.95
CA ARG A 278 2.95 -10.61 10.83
C ARG A 278 3.73 -10.43 9.51
N PHE A 279 4.12 -9.20 9.20
CA PHE A 279 4.63 -8.85 7.86
C PHE A 279 6.14 -8.73 7.80
N VAL A 280 6.83 -8.65 8.95
CA VAL A 280 8.29 -8.53 9.00
C VAL A 280 8.91 -9.72 9.72
N ILE A 281 8.45 -10.06 10.94
CA ILE A 281 9.09 -11.10 11.75
C ILE A 281 8.68 -12.51 11.30
N ASP A 282 7.38 -12.76 11.14
CA ASP A 282 6.82 -14.08 10.82
C ASP A 282 6.65 -14.31 9.30
N SER A 283 7.05 -13.34 8.47
CA SER A 283 6.88 -13.45 7.02
C SER A 283 7.94 -14.37 6.43
N GLU A 284 7.52 -15.40 5.67
CA GLU A 284 8.40 -16.29 4.89
C GLU A 284 9.20 -15.52 3.81
N GLN A 285 8.71 -14.33 3.42
CA GLN A 285 9.41 -13.34 2.62
C GLN A 285 9.34 -11.99 3.35
N PRO A 286 10.26 -11.70 4.28
CA PRO A 286 10.26 -10.44 5.01
C PRO A 286 10.51 -9.28 4.02
N TYR A 287 9.83 -8.14 4.22
CA TYR A 287 10.05 -6.91 3.43
C TYR A 287 11.50 -6.37 3.52
N ILE A 288 12.30 -6.91 4.46
CA ILE A 288 13.75 -6.75 4.51
C ILE A 288 14.36 -7.93 3.74
N VAL A 289 14.42 -7.79 2.41
CA VAL A 289 15.07 -8.78 1.55
C VAL A 289 16.59 -8.52 1.60
N PRO A 290 17.44 -9.51 1.91
CA PRO A 290 18.89 -9.36 1.69
C PRO A 290 19.14 -9.14 0.20
N PHE A 291 19.92 -8.12 -0.13
CA PHE A 291 20.20 -7.74 -1.52
C PHE A 291 21.64 -8.08 -1.90
N ILE A 292 21.83 -8.52 -3.14
CA ILE A 292 23.15 -8.58 -3.77
C ILE A 292 23.39 -7.20 -4.38
N VAL A 293 24.43 -6.50 -3.94
CA VAL A 293 24.76 -5.13 -4.38
C VAL A 293 25.69 -5.18 -5.59
N LYS A 294 25.46 -4.35 -6.60
CA LYS A 294 26.43 -4.17 -7.70
C LYS A 294 27.45 -3.08 -7.40
N CYS A 295 28.74 -3.41 -7.40
CA CYS A 295 29.86 -2.50 -7.10
C CYS A 295 30.55 -1.91 -8.34
N ASN A 296 30.09 -2.20 -9.55
CA ASN A 296 30.71 -1.64 -10.76
C ASN A 296 30.21 -0.21 -11.07
N HIS A 297 31.16 0.71 -11.30
CA HIS A 297 30.88 2.03 -11.84
C HIS A 297 30.57 1.95 -13.35
N THR A 298 29.34 2.30 -13.71
CA THR A 298 29.03 2.89 -15.02
C THR A 298 28.22 4.14 -14.76
N SER A 299 28.90 5.29 -14.79
CA SER A 299 28.29 6.58 -15.03
C SER A 299 28.13 6.74 -16.54
N SER A 300 26.94 6.49 -17.07
CA SER A 300 26.49 7.26 -18.21
C SER A 300 25.76 8.47 -17.64
N LYS A 301 26.08 9.66 -18.14
CA LYS A 301 25.44 10.93 -17.76
C LYS A 301 23.90 10.83 -17.88
N SER A 302 23.23 11.67 -17.09
CA SER A 302 21.79 11.89 -16.87
C SER A 302 21.03 10.83 -16.06
N GLU A 303 20.62 11.25 -14.86
CA GLU A 303 19.72 10.63 -13.87
C GLU A 303 20.29 9.47 -13.02
N TYR A 304 20.43 9.75 -11.72
CA TYR A 304 20.94 8.84 -10.71
C TYR A 304 19.76 8.31 -9.88
N ASP A 305 18.91 7.48 -10.48
CA ASP A 305 17.82 6.83 -9.75
C ASP A 305 17.60 5.37 -10.17
N CYS A 306 18.51 4.50 -9.73
CA CYS A 306 18.19 3.08 -9.65
C CYS A 306 18.99 2.42 -8.52
N PHE A 307 18.27 1.83 -7.57
CA PHE A 307 18.84 0.82 -6.69
C PHE A 307 19.42 -0.32 -7.56
N ARG A 308 20.74 -0.51 -7.52
CA ARG A 308 21.47 -1.52 -8.32
C ARG A 308 21.70 -2.81 -7.54
N GLY A 309 20.64 -3.36 -6.96
CA GLY A 309 20.66 -4.66 -6.29
C GLY A 309 19.72 -5.67 -6.96
N GLN A 310 19.95 -6.96 -6.70
CA GLN A 310 18.97 -8.02 -6.96
C GLN A 310 18.57 -8.66 -5.63
N GLY A 311 17.32 -9.08 -5.50
CA GLY A 311 16.89 -9.84 -4.32
C GLY A 311 17.63 -11.17 -4.27
N LEU A 312 18.04 -11.62 -3.08
CA LEU A 312 18.69 -12.92 -2.92
C LEU A 312 17.93 -14.12 -3.56
N PRO A 313 16.58 -14.18 -3.59
CA PRO A 313 15.87 -15.30 -4.22
C PRO A 313 15.67 -15.14 -5.74
N GLU A 314 16.05 -14.01 -6.33
CA GLU A 314 15.94 -13.80 -7.78
C GLU A 314 17.08 -14.54 -8.52
N PRO A 315 16.83 -15.07 -9.75
CA PRO A 315 17.89 -15.64 -10.56
C PRO A 315 19.03 -14.65 -10.77
N LEU A 316 20.27 -15.11 -10.59
CA LEU A 316 21.47 -14.31 -10.78
C LEU A 316 21.48 -13.67 -12.18
N GLN A 317 21.49 -12.33 -12.21
CA GLN A 317 21.62 -11.57 -13.44
C GLN A 317 22.98 -11.84 -14.12
N THR A 318 23.03 -11.64 -15.45
CA THR A 318 24.22 -11.90 -16.27
C THR A 318 25.49 -11.30 -15.65
N ILE A 319 26.48 -12.15 -15.42
CA ILE A 319 27.78 -11.77 -14.86
C ILE A 319 28.68 -11.30 -16.02
N THR A 320 29.07 -10.03 -16.01
CA THR A 320 29.99 -9.47 -17.02
C THR A 320 31.45 -9.81 -16.72
N LYS A 321 32.35 -9.62 -17.70
CA LYS A 321 33.80 -9.87 -17.58
C LYS A 321 34.50 -9.14 -16.41
N LYS A 322 33.91 -8.07 -15.87
CA LYS A 322 34.37 -7.40 -14.64
C LYS A 322 33.46 -7.79 -13.48
N HIS A 323 34.04 -8.42 -12.45
CA HIS A 323 33.33 -8.75 -11.21
C HIS A 323 32.79 -7.48 -10.57
N GLY A 324 31.51 -7.48 -10.22
CA GLY A 324 30.83 -6.30 -9.71
C GLY A 324 29.66 -6.62 -8.84
N TYR A 325 29.64 -7.78 -8.17
CA TYR A 325 28.61 -8.16 -7.21
C TYR A 325 29.24 -8.32 -5.83
N ALA A 326 28.56 -7.87 -4.78
CA ALA A 326 28.92 -8.07 -3.39
C ALA A 326 27.69 -8.54 -2.61
N VAL A 327 27.89 -9.44 -1.66
CA VAL A 327 26.87 -9.83 -0.68
C VAL A 327 27.22 -9.12 0.62
N ALA A 328 26.41 -8.13 1.00
CA ALA A 328 26.57 -7.47 2.29
C ALA A 328 25.93 -8.34 3.37
N VAL A 329 26.76 -9.04 4.16
CA VAL A 329 26.33 -9.78 5.36
C VAL A 329 26.80 -9.01 6.60
N PRO A 330 25.99 -8.07 7.12
CA PRO A 330 26.39 -7.31 8.28
C PRO A 330 26.43 -8.23 9.51
N HIS A 331 27.50 -8.15 10.28
CA HIS A 331 27.59 -8.74 11.62
C HIS A 331 28.04 -7.68 12.61
N LEU A 332 27.44 -7.74 13.80
CA LEU A 332 27.73 -6.82 14.89
C LEU A 332 28.87 -7.42 15.73
N THR A 333 29.97 -6.69 15.90
CA THR A 333 31.05 -7.11 16.79
C THR A 333 31.29 -6.11 17.91
N LYS A 334 31.80 -6.61 19.03
CA LYS A 334 32.30 -5.79 20.14
C LYS A 334 33.78 -5.56 19.93
N PHE A 335 34.25 -4.32 19.98
CA PHE A 335 35.68 -4.03 19.87
C PHE A 335 36.40 -4.25 21.21
N ARG A 336 36.48 -5.51 21.64
CA ARG A 336 37.26 -5.96 22.81
C ARG A 336 37.99 -7.28 22.50
N THR A 337 39.10 -7.53 23.18
CA THR A 337 39.90 -8.76 23.01
C THR A 337 39.04 -10.01 23.23
N GLY A 338 39.07 -10.96 22.28
CA GLY A 338 38.34 -12.22 22.36
C GLY A 338 36.84 -12.13 22.05
N ALA A 339 36.34 -11.03 21.47
CA ALA A 339 34.95 -10.92 21.08
C ALA A 339 34.61 -11.77 19.84
N THR A 340 33.60 -12.61 19.97
CA THR A 340 32.91 -13.27 18.84
C THR A 340 31.80 -12.35 18.33
N GLY A 341 31.71 -12.16 17.01
CA GLY A 341 30.62 -11.39 16.39
C GLY A 341 29.27 -12.08 16.55
N GLN A 342 28.19 -11.32 16.39
CA GLN A 342 26.80 -11.81 16.40
C GLN A 342 26.05 -11.36 15.14
N ASN A 343 24.96 -12.06 14.80
CA ASN A 343 24.09 -11.58 13.72
C ASN A 343 23.46 -10.25 14.13
N VAL A 344 23.21 -9.37 13.17
CA VAL A 344 22.53 -8.09 13.43
C VAL A 344 21.06 -8.27 13.86
N THR A 345 20.49 -9.45 13.62
CA THR A 345 19.13 -9.81 14.05
C THR A 345 19.06 -10.27 15.49
N ASP A 346 20.19 -10.62 16.11
CA ASP A 346 20.25 -11.02 17.50
C ASP A 346 20.19 -9.78 18.40
N PRO A 347 19.54 -9.84 19.59
CA PRO A 347 19.50 -8.72 20.52
C PRO A 347 20.87 -8.09 20.75
N ALA A 348 20.94 -6.77 20.69
CA ALA A 348 22.20 -6.05 20.89
C ALA A 348 22.78 -6.39 22.27
N PRO A 349 24.11 -6.61 22.38
CA PRO A 349 24.72 -6.96 23.65
C PRO A 349 24.67 -5.77 24.60
N THR A 350 24.66 -6.04 25.90
CA THR A 350 24.65 -5.02 26.96
C THR A 350 25.75 -3.97 26.73
N ILE A 351 25.35 -2.73 26.48
CA ILE A 351 26.23 -1.59 26.29
C ILE A 351 26.63 -1.09 27.67
N THR A 352 27.90 -1.23 28.05
CA THR A 352 28.40 -0.74 29.34
C THR A 352 28.98 0.66 29.22
N ALA A 353 28.75 1.50 30.23
CA ALA A 353 29.45 2.78 30.34
C ALA A 353 30.96 2.51 30.49
N GLY A 354 31.79 3.14 29.66
CA GLY A 354 33.24 2.94 29.64
C GLY A 354 33.96 4.27 29.55
N THR A 355 35.00 4.46 30.37
CA THR A 355 35.74 5.72 30.53
C THR A 355 37.11 5.71 29.83
N SER A 356 37.39 4.75 28.94
CA SER A 356 38.70 4.68 28.27
C SER A 356 38.92 5.85 27.31
N THR A 357 40.15 6.37 27.32
CA THR A 357 40.67 7.40 26.41
C THR A 357 40.84 6.92 24.96
N ARG A 358 40.69 5.62 24.68
CA ARG A 358 40.70 5.05 23.31
C ARG A 358 39.31 4.51 22.96
N PRO A 359 38.60 5.13 21.99
CA PRO A 359 37.21 4.75 21.65
C PRO A 359 37.06 3.29 21.22
N GLY A 360 38.00 2.75 20.43
CA GLY A 360 37.92 1.39 19.86
C GLY A 360 38.23 0.21 20.80
N GLY A 361 38.13 0.40 22.12
CA GLY A 361 38.38 -0.64 23.13
C GLY A 361 37.37 -0.67 24.27
N ASN A 362 36.36 0.20 24.25
CA ASN A 362 35.37 0.31 25.32
C ASN A 362 34.21 -0.68 25.13
N GLY A 363 33.55 -1.04 26.24
CA GLY A 363 32.36 -1.90 26.22
C GLY A 363 31.14 -1.32 25.48
N HIS A 364 31.18 -0.04 25.10
CA HIS A 364 30.17 0.60 24.25
C HIS A 364 30.53 0.63 22.75
N ALA A 365 31.76 0.26 22.38
CA ALA A 365 32.22 0.34 21.00
C ALA A 365 31.77 -0.89 20.22
N LEU A 366 30.69 -0.71 19.46
CA LEU A 366 30.17 -1.68 18.50
C LEU A 366 30.68 -1.33 17.10
N GLY A 367 31.02 -2.37 16.35
CA GLY A 367 31.43 -2.28 14.95
C GLY A 367 30.55 -3.12 14.06
N ILE A 368 30.28 -2.61 12.86
CA ILE A 368 29.85 -3.45 11.75
C ILE A 368 31.12 -3.99 11.10
N VAL A 369 31.18 -5.30 10.92
CA VAL A 369 32.29 -5.94 10.21
C VAL A 369 31.77 -6.49 8.89
N GLU A 370 32.58 -6.33 7.86
CA GLU A 370 32.33 -6.82 6.51
C GLU A 370 33.41 -7.85 6.15
N ALA A 371 33.01 -9.00 5.63
CA ALA A 371 33.94 -10.04 5.18
C ALA A 371 34.22 -9.86 3.67
N ALA A 372 35.49 -9.69 3.31
CA ALA A 372 35.93 -9.58 1.92
C ALA A 372 36.92 -10.71 1.57
N LEU A 373 36.80 -11.26 0.35
CA LEU A 373 37.76 -12.22 -0.20
C LEU A 373 38.88 -11.46 -0.93
N THR A 374 40.05 -11.34 -0.30
CA THR A 374 41.23 -10.68 -0.90
C THR A 374 42.52 -11.40 -0.51
N PRO A 375 43.54 -11.48 -1.38
CA PRO A 375 44.85 -11.96 -0.99
C PRO A 375 45.55 -10.97 -0.04
N PHE A 376 46.39 -11.48 0.86
CA PHE A 376 47.12 -10.67 1.85
C PHE A 376 48.49 -11.28 2.20
N LEU A 377 49.40 -10.45 2.74
CA LEU A 377 50.69 -10.90 3.27
C LEU A 377 50.57 -11.21 4.77
N ALA A 378 51.06 -12.37 5.19
CA ALA A 378 51.15 -12.78 6.59
C ALA A 378 52.60 -13.12 6.99
N GLY A 379 52.92 -13.02 8.29
CA GLY A 379 54.21 -13.49 8.81
C GLY A 379 54.23 -15.01 8.95
N ASN A 380 55.35 -15.66 8.55
CA ASN A 380 55.58 -17.09 8.69
C ASN A 380 56.76 -17.34 9.65
N GLY A 381 56.46 -17.78 10.87
CA GLY A 381 57.46 -18.23 11.84
C GLY A 381 57.14 -17.88 13.29
N GLY A 382 56.35 -18.72 13.98
CA GLY A 382 56.19 -18.67 15.45
C GLY A 382 55.69 -17.34 16.04
N SER A 383 55.56 -17.25 17.37
CA SER A 383 55.07 -16.04 18.05
C SER A 383 56.00 -14.83 17.89
N GLU A 384 57.29 -15.06 17.65
CA GLU A 384 58.33 -14.04 17.60
C GLU A 384 58.36 -13.26 16.26
N TYR A 385 57.74 -13.79 15.19
CA TYR A 385 57.75 -13.17 13.85
C TYR A 385 56.34 -13.01 13.22
N GLN A 386 55.27 -13.01 14.02
CA GLN A 386 53.92 -12.71 13.53
C GLN A 386 53.78 -11.22 13.13
N ALA A 387 54.02 -10.90 11.87
CA ALA A 387 53.56 -9.64 11.32
C ALA A 387 52.02 -9.68 11.20
N LYS A 388 51.33 -8.61 11.66
CA LYS A 388 49.89 -8.42 11.40
C LYS A 388 49.62 -8.56 9.89
N PRO A 389 48.59 -9.33 9.47
CA PRO A 389 48.17 -9.46 8.08
C PRO A 389 48.03 -8.11 7.38
N ARG A 390 48.45 -8.01 6.11
CA ARG A 390 48.46 -6.75 5.36
C ARG A 390 47.90 -6.87 3.96
N PRO A 391 47.14 -5.87 3.49
CA PRO A 391 46.76 -5.74 2.09
C PRO A 391 47.97 -5.74 1.14
N LEU A 392 47.78 -6.28 -0.07
CA LEU A 392 48.81 -6.30 -1.13
C LEU A 392 49.02 -4.95 -1.83
N ASP A 393 48.15 -3.98 -1.63
CA ASP A 393 48.28 -2.63 -2.18
C ASP A 393 49.24 -1.74 -1.36
N LYS A 394 49.77 -2.26 -0.24
CA LYS A 394 50.77 -1.56 0.59
C LYS A 394 52.18 -2.06 0.29
N PRO A 395 53.20 -1.18 0.39
CA PRO A 395 54.60 -1.55 0.21
C PRO A 395 55.00 -2.75 1.09
N ALA A 396 55.79 -3.65 0.52
CA ALA A 396 56.40 -4.74 1.27
C ALA A 396 57.41 -4.19 2.30
N HIS A 397 57.56 -4.88 3.42
CA HIS A 397 58.63 -4.61 4.37
C HIS A 397 59.99 -5.00 3.79
N THR A 398 61.06 -4.48 4.39
CA THR A 398 62.44 -4.87 4.09
C THR A 398 62.57 -6.39 4.07
N ILE A 399 62.95 -6.94 2.91
CA ILE A 399 63.15 -8.37 2.73
C ILE A 399 64.46 -8.74 3.43
N LEU A 400 64.36 -9.52 4.50
CA LEU A 400 65.52 -9.99 5.25
C LEU A 400 66.21 -11.15 4.51
N LYS A 401 67.48 -11.43 4.85
CA LYS A 401 68.28 -12.55 4.30
C LYS A 401 67.56 -13.91 4.41
N GLN A 402 66.68 -14.06 5.38
CA GLN A 402 65.68 -15.12 5.45
C GLN A 402 64.29 -14.48 5.36
N SER A 403 63.58 -14.70 4.26
CA SER A 403 62.21 -14.18 4.10
C SER A 403 61.26 -14.93 5.02
N ARG A 404 60.49 -14.17 5.80
CA ARG A 404 59.49 -14.69 6.76
C ARG A 404 58.10 -14.13 6.46
N ALA A 405 57.85 -13.76 5.22
CA ALA A 405 56.54 -13.34 4.73
C ALA A 405 55.97 -14.41 3.80
N CYS A 406 54.70 -14.76 3.97
CA CYS A 406 53.96 -15.61 3.04
C CYS A 406 52.80 -14.82 2.43
N LEU A 407 52.54 -15.09 1.15
CA LEU A 407 51.32 -14.68 0.48
C LEU A 407 50.23 -15.70 0.81
N VAL A 408 49.13 -15.23 1.39
CA VAL A 408 47.92 -16.03 1.55
C VAL A 408 46.96 -15.60 0.45
N ALA A 409 46.70 -16.51 -0.49
CA ALA A 409 45.80 -16.28 -1.62
C ALA A 409 44.68 -17.33 -1.62
N PRO A 410 43.39 -16.91 -1.62
CA PRO A 410 42.29 -17.84 -1.79
C PRO A 410 42.30 -18.41 -3.22
N VAL A 411 42.19 -19.72 -3.34
CA VAL A 411 42.12 -20.42 -4.63
C VAL A 411 40.90 -21.33 -4.67
N ILE A 412 40.33 -21.51 -5.87
CA ILE A 412 39.24 -22.45 -6.10
C ILE A 412 39.87 -23.73 -6.66
N ALA A 413 39.87 -24.79 -5.85
CA ALA A 413 40.27 -26.11 -6.29
C ALA A 413 39.11 -26.81 -7.01
N ARG A 414 39.46 -27.61 -8.00
CA ARG A 414 38.52 -28.38 -8.83
C ARG A 414 38.79 -29.87 -8.65
N GLN A 415 37.77 -30.62 -8.26
CA GLN A 415 37.91 -32.06 -8.05
C GLN A 415 37.66 -32.80 -9.39
N PHE A 416 38.71 -32.96 -10.20
CA PHE A 416 38.73 -33.80 -11.42
C PHE A 416 40.15 -34.30 -11.72
N GLY A 417 40.29 -35.46 -12.37
CA GLY A 417 41.59 -36.11 -12.61
C GLY A 417 42.61 -35.32 -13.45
N ALA A 418 42.17 -34.25 -14.13
CA ALA A 418 43.03 -33.35 -14.92
C ALA A 418 42.65 -31.86 -14.78
N SER A 419 41.84 -31.48 -13.78
CA SER A 419 41.45 -30.07 -13.61
C SER A 419 42.52 -29.27 -12.87
N VAL A 420 42.79 -28.06 -13.36
CA VAL A 420 43.67 -27.08 -12.72
C VAL A 420 42.81 -26.14 -11.87
N GLY A 421 43.23 -25.86 -10.62
CA GLY A 421 42.61 -24.84 -9.78
C GLY A 421 42.83 -23.43 -10.35
N HIS A 422 42.00 -22.48 -9.96
CA HIS A 422 42.08 -21.09 -10.44
C HIS A 422 42.01 -20.11 -9.26
N ARG A 423 42.36 -18.85 -9.50
CA ARG A 423 42.30 -17.83 -8.45
C ARG A 423 40.83 -17.56 -8.08
N ALA A 424 40.57 -17.21 -6.82
CA ALA A 424 39.20 -16.92 -6.38
C ALA A 424 38.58 -15.67 -7.03
N ASP A 425 39.40 -14.82 -7.67
CA ASP A 425 38.96 -13.65 -8.44
C ASP A 425 38.80 -13.92 -9.94
N GLU A 426 39.04 -15.15 -10.39
CA GLU A 426 38.78 -15.60 -11.76
C GLU A 426 37.39 -16.25 -11.87
N PRO A 427 36.69 -16.10 -13.01
CA PRO A 427 35.37 -16.72 -13.20
C PRO A 427 35.44 -18.25 -13.05
N SER A 428 34.50 -18.80 -12.26
CA SER A 428 34.37 -20.25 -12.12
C SER A 428 33.96 -20.90 -13.44
N ALA A 429 34.58 -22.03 -13.76
CA ALA A 429 34.21 -22.83 -14.92
C ALA A 429 32.82 -23.47 -14.75
N THR A 430 32.15 -23.78 -15.85
CA THR A 430 30.78 -24.32 -15.90
C THR A 430 30.55 -25.44 -14.89
N ILE A 431 29.53 -25.25 -14.04
CA ILE A 431 29.05 -26.24 -13.07
C ILE A 431 27.90 -27.02 -13.72
N THR A 432 28.02 -28.34 -13.82
CA THR A 432 27.04 -29.19 -14.49
C THR A 432 26.01 -29.76 -13.51
N ALA A 433 24.73 -29.78 -13.90
CA ALA A 433 23.67 -30.43 -13.14
C ALA A 433 23.90 -31.96 -13.15
N GLY A 434 24.15 -32.55 -11.98
CA GLY A 434 24.47 -33.98 -11.83
C GLY A 434 25.55 -34.31 -10.81
N GLY A 435 26.11 -33.31 -10.10
CA GLY A 435 27.10 -33.53 -9.03
C GLY A 435 28.55 -33.68 -9.51
N GLY A 436 28.79 -33.65 -10.83
CA GLY A 436 30.11 -33.48 -11.43
C GLY A 436 30.53 -32.00 -11.48
N GLY A 437 31.83 -31.71 -11.36
CA GLY A 437 32.37 -30.34 -11.41
C GLY A 437 32.42 -29.60 -10.07
N LYS A 438 32.54 -30.33 -8.95
CA LYS A 438 32.64 -29.73 -7.61
C LYS A 438 33.85 -28.80 -7.52
N SER A 439 33.58 -27.56 -7.16
CA SER A 439 34.57 -26.53 -6.89
C SER A 439 34.58 -26.27 -5.39
N GLN A 440 35.76 -26.24 -4.79
CA GLN A 440 35.92 -25.99 -3.36
C GLN A 440 36.84 -24.79 -3.18
N LEU A 441 36.44 -23.86 -2.32
CA LEU A 441 37.34 -22.83 -1.84
C LEU A 441 38.40 -23.50 -0.97
N VAL A 442 39.65 -23.41 -1.40
CA VAL A 442 40.79 -23.95 -0.68
C VAL A 442 41.64 -22.78 -0.21
N THR A 443 41.93 -22.79 1.09
CA THR A 443 42.91 -21.92 1.71
C THR A 443 44.07 -22.78 2.20
N SER A 444 45.29 -22.46 1.79
CA SER A 444 46.48 -23.15 2.29
C SER A 444 46.87 -22.57 3.63
N THR A 445 46.84 -23.38 4.68
CA THR A 445 47.43 -23.06 5.99
C THR A 445 48.66 -23.93 6.20
N LEU A 446 49.77 -23.34 6.63
CA LEU A 446 50.97 -24.08 7.02
C LEU A 446 50.77 -24.56 8.46
N ILE A 447 50.48 -25.84 8.65
CA ILE A 447 50.46 -26.48 9.97
C ILE A 447 51.83 -27.06 10.28
N GLN A 448 52.34 -26.79 11.48
CA GLN A 448 53.59 -27.37 11.97
C GLN A 448 53.38 -28.86 12.25
N MET A 449 53.83 -29.72 11.34
CA MET A 449 53.82 -31.17 11.52
C MET A 449 55.19 -31.59 12.07
N GLY A 450 55.25 -31.92 13.36
CA GLY A 450 56.47 -32.43 13.99
C GLY A 450 56.73 -31.93 15.41
N TYR A 451 55.82 -32.20 16.33
CA TYR A 451 56.08 -32.65 17.71
C TYR A 451 54.78 -33.35 18.13
N GLY A 452 54.87 -34.58 18.64
CA GLY A 452 53.70 -35.39 19.01
C GLY A 452 52.72 -34.62 19.91
N GLU A 453 51.43 -34.94 19.78
CA GLU A 453 50.36 -34.40 20.61
C GLU A 453 50.78 -34.33 22.08
N ARG A 454 50.70 -33.14 22.69
CA ARG A 454 50.76 -33.05 24.15
C ARG A 454 49.38 -33.46 24.68
N PRO A 455 49.30 -34.38 25.66
CA PRO A 455 48.05 -34.64 26.36
C PRO A 455 47.68 -33.40 27.19
N GLY A 456 46.47 -32.87 27.01
CA GLY A 456 45.93 -31.75 27.78
C GLY A 456 44.88 -30.96 27.02
#